data_AF-U3Q3U6-F1
#
_entry.id   AF-U3Q3U6-F1
#
_cell.length_a   1.000
_cell.length_b   1.000
_cell.length_c   1.000
_cell.angle_alpha   90.00
_cell.angle_beta   90.00
_cell.angle_gamma   90.00
#
_symmetry.space_group_name_H-M   'P 1'
#
loop_
_entity.id
_entity.type
_entity.pdbx_description
1 polymer ?
#
loop_
_entity_poly.entity_id
_entity_poly.type
_entity_poly.pdbx_seq_one_letter_code
_entity_poly.pdbx_strand_id
1 'polypeptide(L)'
;WLKPSERFEVFEYVCLCTLEIILKCAFSYNKDVQSAGDTNPYVKAVNRISDSVQYRFMNPQLLWDFLWYRCKVGKQFKEDCDFVHSVAEDIIDRRKETLDKTGLNKEDRYIDFLDILLTAKDEEGRGLSRMEIRNEVDTFLFEGHDTTARPIS
;
A
#
# COMPACT_ATOMS: atom_id res chain seq x y z
N TRP A 1 -25.05 -12.14 -5.12
CA TRP A 1 -24.93 -12.94 -6.35
C TRP A 1 -25.48 -12.13 -7.50
N LEU A 2 -24.65 -11.79 -8.49
CA LEU A 2 -25.01 -10.98 -9.66
C LEU A 2 -26.08 -11.70 -10.50
N LYS A 3 -27.01 -10.95 -11.10
CA LYS A 3 -28.05 -11.54 -11.97
C LYS A 3 -27.43 -11.98 -13.31
N PRO A 4 -27.93 -13.06 -13.93
CA PRO A 4 -27.48 -13.44 -15.27
C PRO A 4 -27.69 -12.28 -16.26
N SER A 5 -26.63 -11.91 -16.99
CA SER A 5 -26.58 -10.83 -18.00
C SER A 5 -26.36 -9.38 -17.50
N GLU A 6 -26.03 -9.18 -16.23
CA GLU A 6 -25.62 -7.87 -15.71
C GLU A 6 -24.16 -7.57 -16.06
N ARG A 7 -23.90 -6.39 -16.65
CA ARG A 7 -22.53 -5.91 -16.91
C ARG A 7 -22.02 -5.22 -15.66
N PHE A 8 -20.78 -5.49 -15.28
CA PHE A 8 -20.10 -4.83 -14.17
C PHE A 8 -18.67 -4.48 -14.55
N GLU A 9 -18.10 -3.53 -13.83
CA GLU A 9 -16.70 -3.10 -13.97
C GLU A 9 -15.82 -4.10 -13.21
N VAL A 10 -14.77 -4.64 -13.85
CA VAL A 10 -13.96 -5.74 -13.30
C VAL A 10 -12.69 -5.22 -12.62
N PHE A 11 -12.18 -4.06 -13.04
CA PHE A 11 -10.93 -3.49 -12.55
C PHE A 11 -10.93 -3.29 -11.04
N GLU A 12 -12.03 -2.82 -10.47
CA GLU A 12 -12.12 -2.61 -9.01
C GLU A 12 -12.01 -3.93 -8.23
N TYR A 13 -12.67 -5.00 -8.70
CA TYR A 13 -12.57 -6.32 -8.09
C TYR A 13 -11.17 -6.91 -8.22
N VAL A 14 -10.54 -6.75 -9.37
CA VAL A 14 -9.17 -7.22 -9.60
C VAL A 14 -8.18 -6.44 -8.74
N CYS A 15 -8.34 -5.11 -8.61
CA CYS A 15 -7.51 -4.27 -7.75
C CYS A 15 -7.59 -4.67 -6.27
N LEU A 16 -8.78 -4.98 -5.77
CA LEU A 16 -8.95 -5.52 -4.41
C LEU A 16 -8.33 -6.91 -4.25
N CYS A 17 -8.46 -7.77 -5.27
CA CYS A 17 -7.86 -9.09 -5.28
C CYS A 17 -6.32 -9.02 -5.23
N THR A 18 -5.70 -8.19 -6.07
CA THR A 18 -4.23 -8.03 -6.08
C THR A 18 -3.73 -7.38 -4.78
N LEU A 19 -4.49 -6.44 -4.21
CA LEU A 19 -4.19 -5.86 -2.89
C LEU A 19 -4.23 -6.91 -1.78
N GLU A 20 -5.23 -7.79 -1.78
CA GLU A 20 -5.32 -8.86 -0.78
C GLU A 20 -4.19 -9.87 -0.92
N ILE A 21 -3.84 -10.24 -2.17
CA ILE A 21 -2.74 -11.15 -2.46
C ILE A 21 -1.42 -10.58 -1.94
N ILE A 22 -1.11 -9.30 -2.22
CA ILE A 22 0.15 -8.72 -1.75
C ILE A 22 0.20 -8.58 -0.23
N LEU A 23 -0.92 -8.18 0.41
CA LEU A 23 -1.02 -8.14 1.87
C LEU A 23 -0.72 -9.50 2.51
N LYS A 24 -1.26 -10.58 1.94
CA LYS A 24 -1.02 -11.93 2.42
C LYS A 24 0.39 -12.43 2.15
N CYS A 25 0.90 -12.25 0.93
CA CYS A 25 2.14 -12.88 0.47
C CYS A 25 3.41 -12.08 0.80
N ALA A 26 3.36 -10.75 0.80
CA ALA A 26 4.54 -9.91 1.04
C ALA A 26 4.59 -9.36 2.46
N PHE A 27 3.44 -9.15 3.09
CA PHE A 27 3.33 -8.47 4.38
C PHE A 27 2.86 -9.38 5.52
N SER A 28 2.58 -10.66 5.24
CA SER A 28 2.05 -11.60 6.25
C SER A 28 0.79 -11.05 6.96
N TYR A 29 0.02 -10.21 6.24
CA TYR A 29 -1.08 -9.43 6.77
C TYR A 29 -2.41 -9.99 6.25
N ASN A 30 -3.07 -10.79 7.08
CA ASN A 30 -4.32 -11.44 6.71
C ASN A 30 -5.52 -10.54 7.06
N LYS A 31 -6.00 -9.79 6.07
CA LYS A 31 -7.20 -8.95 6.18
C LYS A 31 -8.08 -9.16 4.95
N ASP A 32 -9.38 -9.36 5.20
CA ASP A 32 -10.38 -9.40 4.14
C ASP A 32 -10.68 -7.97 3.67
N VAL A 33 -10.02 -7.58 2.57
CA VAL A 33 -10.20 -6.26 1.95
C VAL A 33 -11.26 -6.28 0.85
N GLN A 34 -11.59 -7.46 0.31
CA GLN A 34 -12.61 -7.64 -0.74
C GLN A 34 -14.03 -7.47 -0.22
N SER A 35 -14.28 -7.78 1.06
CA SER A 35 -15.60 -7.56 1.70
C SER A 35 -16.07 -6.10 1.65
N ALA A 36 -15.14 -5.14 1.56
CA ALA A 36 -15.46 -3.72 1.42
C ALA A 36 -15.93 -3.34 0.00
N GLY A 37 -15.65 -4.17 -1.02
CA GLY A 37 -15.94 -3.88 -2.43
C GLY A 37 -15.50 -2.46 -2.83
N ASP A 38 -16.35 -1.79 -3.60
CA ASP A 38 -16.12 -0.42 -4.11
C ASP A 38 -16.06 0.68 -3.04
N THR A 39 -16.11 0.30 -1.76
CA THR A 39 -16.01 1.24 -0.64
C THR A 39 -14.69 1.15 0.11
N ASN A 40 -13.73 0.36 -0.38
CA ASN A 40 -12.44 0.21 0.27
C ASN A 40 -11.71 1.58 0.36
N PRO A 41 -11.46 2.09 1.57
CA PRO A 41 -10.91 3.43 1.75
C PRO A 41 -9.45 3.53 1.27
N TYR A 42 -8.69 2.44 1.32
CA TYR A 42 -7.30 2.39 0.86
C TYR A 42 -7.22 2.54 -0.66
N VAL A 43 -7.94 1.71 -1.41
CA VAL A 43 -7.98 1.78 -2.88
C VAL A 43 -8.45 3.17 -3.33
N LYS A 44 -9.47 3.74 -2.67
CA LYS A 44 -9.93 5.10 -2.97
C LYS A 44 -8.88 6.18 -2.70
N ALA A 45 -8.13 6.07 -1.61
CA ALA A 45 -7.06 7.01 -1.30
C ALA A 45 -5.93 6.91 -2.33
N VAL A 46 -5.50 5.70 -2.68
CA VAL A 46 -4.48 5.46 -3.72
C VAL A 46 -4.91 6.03 -5.07
N ASN A 47 -6.15 5.77 -5.51
CA ASN A 47 -6.67 6.35 -6.76
C ASN A 47 -6.66 7.88 -6.75
N ARG A 48 -7.10 8.51 -5.65
CA ARG A 48 -7.05 9.99 -5.49
C ARG A 48 -5.63 10.53 -5.49
N ILE A 49 -4.67 9.81 -4.90
CA ILE A 49 -3.25 10.16 -4.94
C ILE A 49 -2.76 10.11 -6.38
N SER A 50 -3.01 9.03 -7.11
CA SER A 50 -2.63 8.86 -8.53
C SER A 50 -3.21 9.98 -9.40
N ASP A 51 -4.49 10.29 -9.26
CA ASP A 51 -5.16 11.38 -9.97
C ASP A 51 -4.54 12.75 -9.64
N SER A 52 -4.23 12.99 -8.36
CA SER A 52 -3.61 14.23 -7.89
C SER A 52 -2.19 14.39 -8.42
N VAL A 53 -1.40 13.31 -8.47
CA VAL A 53 -0.04 13.29 -9.02
C VAL A 53 -0.09 13.56 -10.53
N GLN A 54 -0.98 12.90 -11.26
CA GLN A 54 -1.17 13.14 -12.68
C GLN A 54 -1.62 14.58 -12.95
N TYR A 55 -2.56 15.10 -12.16
CA TYR A 55 -2.99 16.49 -12.26
C TYR A 55 -1.84 17.47 -12.00
N ARG A 56 -1.03 17.22 -10.96
CA ARG A 56 0.15 18.03 -10.64
C ARG A 56 1.17 18.01 -11.78
N PHE A 57 1.42 16.83 -12.36
CA PHE A 57 2.35 16.64 -13.47
C PHE A 57 1.93 17.42 -14.72
N MET A 58 0.64 17.44 -15.03
CA MET A 58 0.09 18.15 -16.20
C MET A 58 -0.03 19.67 -16.01
N ASN A 59 0.25 20.19 -14.81
CA ASN A 59 0.11 21.60 -14.46
C ASN A 59 1.43 22.15 -13.89
N PRO A 60 2.36 22.63 -14.74
CA PRO A 60 3.71 23.03 -14.31
C PRO A 60 3.76 24.04 -13.15
N GLN A 61 2.77 24.95 -13.06
CA GLN A 61 2.64 25.90 -11.96
C GLN A 61 2.44 25.25 -10.58
N LEU A 62 1.89 24.03 -10.55
CA LEU A 62 1.66 23.26 -9.32
C LEU A 62 2.85 22.37 -8.94
N LEU A 63 3.92 22.32 -9.75
CA LEU A 63 5.15 21.63 -9.37
C LEU A 63 5.83 22.32 -8.18
N TRP A 64 5.61 23.62 -7.99
CA TRP A 64 6.13 24.37 -6.85
C TRP A 64 5.41 23.96 -5.56
N ASP A 65 6.12 23.27 -4.65
CA ASP A 65 5.55 22.73 -3.40
C ASP A 65 4.75 23.75 -2.60
N PHE A 66 5.25 24.99 -2.53
CA PHE A 66 4.56 26.06 -1.82
C PHE A 66 3.15 26.32 -2.37
N LEU A 67 2.98 26.34 -3.69
CA LEU A 67 1.68 26.54 -4.33
C LEU A 67 0.81 25.28 -4.20
N TRP A 68 1.41 24.10 -4.33
CA TRP A 68 0.74 22.82 -4.18
C TRP A 68 0.04 22.68 -2.83
N TYR A 69 0.77 22.82 -1.72
CA TYR A 69 0.20 22.63 -0.38
C TYR A 69 -0.73 23.78 0.07
N ARG A 70 -0.88 24.83 -0.73
CA ARG A 70 -1.87 25.90 -0.51
C ARG A 70 -3.18 25.65 -1.24
N CYS A 71 -3.18 24.92 -2.36
CA CYS A 71 -4.39 24.63 -3.12
C CYS A 71 -5.21 23.50 -2.45
N LYS A 72 -6.49 23.42 -2.79
CA LYS A 72 -7.41 22.39 -2.24
C LYS A 72 -6.95 20.97 -2.61
N VAL A 73 -6.47 20.80 -3.85
CA VAL A 73 -6.01 19.49 -4.36
C VAL A 73 -4.77 19.02 -3.60
N GLY A 74 -3.78 19.88 -3.37
CA GLY A 74 -2.58 19.49 -2.63
C GLY A 74 -2.82 19.23 -1.14
N LYS A 75 -3.82 19.88 -0.53
CA LYS A 75 -4.27 19.53 0.84
C LYS A 75 -4.91 18.15 0.88
N GLN A 76 -5.81 17.84 -0.05
CA GLN A 76 -6.43 16.52 -0.16
C GLN A 76 -5.39 15.42 -0.42
N PHE A 77 -4.44 15.67 -1.32
CA PHE A 77 -3.32 14.77 -1.59
C PHE A 77 -2.55 14.46 -0.30
N LYS A 78 -2.25 15.48 0.51
CA LYS A 78 -1.54 15.27 1.78
C LYS A 78 -2.37 14.42 2.75
N GLU A 79 -3.66 14.70 2.90
CA GLU A 79 -4.56 13.90 3.76
C GLU A 79 -4.64 12.44 3.30
N ASP A 80 -4.69 12.21 1.98
CA ASP A 80 -4.69 10.86 1.42
C ASP A 80 -3.35 10.14 1.64
N CYS A 81 -2.22 10.84 1.48
CA CYS A 81 -0.89 10.30 1.82
C CYS A 81 -0.78 9.95 3.31
N ASP A 82 -1.21 10.84 4.21
CA ASP A 82 -1.18 10.61 5.65
C ASP A 82 -2.03 9.37 6.02
N PHE A 83 -3.16 9.17 5.34
CA PHE A 83 -3.98 7.97 5.51
C PHE A 83 -3.28 6.70 4.99
N VAL A 84 -2.70 6.72 3.78
CA VAL A 84 -1.97 5.57 3.22
C VAL A 84 -0.79 5.19 4.12
N HIS A 85 -0.02 6.17 4.59
CA HIS A 85 1.06 5.96 5.56
C HIS A 85 0.53 5.28 6.82
N SER A 86 -0.63 5.69 7.35
CA SER A 86 -1.21 5.08 8.55
C SER A 86 -1.54 3.59 8.37
N VAL A 87 -1.90 3.18 7.15
CA VAL A 87 -2.15 1.77 6.82
C VAL A 87 -0.85 0.98 6.77
N ALA A 88 0.21 1.52 6.16
CA ALA A 88 1.53 0.90 6.18
C ALA A 88 2.08 0.76 7.61
N GLU A 89 1.91 1.79 8.45
CA GLU A 89 2.32 1.75 9.86
C GLU A 89 1.57 0.66 10.64
N ASP A 90 0.25 0.50 10.47
CA ASP A 90 -0.54 -0.58 11.09
C ASP A 90 -0.05 -1.98 10.67
N ILE A 91 0.31 -2.14 9.39
CA ILE A 91 0.86 -3.40 8.86
C ILE A 91 2.21 -3.72 9.52
N ILE A 92 3.10 -2.73 9.60
CA ILE A 92 4.43 -2.86 10.22
C ILE A 92 4.30 -3.22 11.69
N ASP A 93 3.46 -2.49 12.44
CA ASP A 93 3.30 -2.68 13.88
C ASP A 93 2.74 -4.06 14.21
N ARG A 94 1.70 -4.52 13.52
CA ARG A 94 1.14 -5.86 13.74
C ARG A 94 2.11 -6.97 13.41
N ARG A 95 2.89 -6.83 12.34
CA ARG A 95 3.88 -7.85 11.99
C ARG A 95 4.98 -7.88 13.05
N LYS A 96 5.48 -6.72 13.47
CA LYS A 96 6.48 -6.62 14.53
C LYS A 96 6.00 -7.23 15.84
N GLU A 97 4.77 -6.93 16.27
CA GLU A 97 4.17 -7.55 17.46
C GLU A 97 4.08 -9.08 17.37
N THR A 98 3.82 -9.61 16.17
CA THR A 98 3.79 -11.04 15.92
C THR A 98 5.19 -11.64 16.06
N LEU A 99 6.19 -11.02 15.41
CA LEU A 99 7.58 -11.45 15.47
C LEU A 99 8.17 -11.37 16.89
N ASP A 100 7.79 -10.36 17.68
CA ASP A 100 8.23 -10.23 19.07
C ASP A 100 7.69 -11.38 19.95
N LYS A 101 6.52 -11.94 19.60
CA LYS A 101 5.89 -13.06 20.33
C LYS A 101 6.37 -14.43 19.87
N THR A 102 6.45 -14.65 18.56
CA THR A 102 6.74 -15.96 17.97
C THR A 102 8.21 -16.15 17.64
N GLY A 103 8.98 -15.06 17.56
CA GLY A 103 10.26 -15.04 16.87
C GLY A 103 10.10 -15.23 15.37
N LEU A 104 11.18 -14.98 14.63
CA LEU A 104 11.32 -15.53 13.29
C LEU A 104 11.72 -17.00 13.40
N ASN A 105 10.97 -17.87 12.73
CA ASN A 105 11.37 -19.27 12.60
C ASN A 105 12.54 -19.34 11.62
N LYS A 106 13.77 -19.49 12.15
CA LYS A 106 14.99 -19.57 11.32
C LYS A 106 15.05 -20.82 10.44
N GLU A 107 14.15 -21.78 10.68
CA GLU A 107 13.99 -22.99 9.86
C GLU A 107 13.09 -22.77 8.64
N ASP A 108 12.32 -21.66 8.60
CA ASP A 108 11.55 -21.32 7.42
C ASP A 108 12.50 -20.89 6.31
N ARG A 109 12.57 -21.72 5.27
CA ARG A 109 13.42 -21.52 4.10
C ARG A 109 13.06 -20.24 3.32
N TYR A 110 11.86 -19.72 3.53
CA TYR A 110 11.32 -18.54 2.86
C TYR A 110 10.69 -17.61 3.92
N ILE A 111 11.19 -16.37 3.97
CA ILE A 111 10.64 -15.30 4.78
C ILE A 111 9.98 -14.27 3.87
N ASP A 112 8.93 -13.62 4.36
CA ASP A 112 8.17 -12.66 3.58
C ASP A 112 8.95 -11.34 3.42
N PHE A 113 8.55 -10.52 2.45
CA PHE A 113 9.20 -9.22 2.18
C PHE A 113 9.29 -8.34 3.43
N LEU A 114 8.21 -8.21 4.20
CA LEU A 114 8.21 -7.41 5.43
C LEU A 114 9.14 -7.99 6.52
N ASP A 115 9.27 -9.31 6.60
CA ASP A 115 10.20 -9.95 7.53
C ASP A 115 11.65 -9.63 7.19
N ILE A 116 11.96 -9.60 5.88
CA ILE A 116 13.27 -9.15 5.39
C ILE A 116 13.53 -7.72 5.84
N LEU A 117 12.59 -6.79 5.63
CA LEU A 117 12.77 -5.39 6.04
C LEU A 117 12.95 -5.24 7.56
N LEU A 118 12.17 -5.97 8.36
CA LEU A 118 12.20 -5.89 9.82
C LEU A 118 13.47 -6.51 10.43
N THR A 119 14.15 -7.41 9.72
CA THR A 119 15.29 -8.16 10.25
C THR A 119 16.59 -7.99 9.49
N ALA A 120 16.55 -7.26 8.37
CA ALA A 120 17.72 -6.79 7.66
C ALA A 120 18.66 -6.03 8.61
N LYS A 121 19.95 -6.35 8.49
CA LYS A 121 21.03 -5.68 9.21
C LYS A 121 22.21 -5.47 8.27
N ASP A 122 22.85 -4.32 8.38
CA ASP A 122 24.11 -4.01 7.68
C ASP A 122 25.31 -4.76 8.29
N GLU A 123 26.50 -4.53 7.73
CA GLU A 123 27.75 -5.13 8.20
C GLU A 123 28.09 -4.74 9.64
N GLU A 124 27.60 -3.58 10.11
CA GLU A 124 27.73 -3.11 11.49
C GLU A 124 26.61 -3.61 12.42
N GLY A 125 25.65 -4.40 11.91
CA GLY A 125 24.53 -4.95 12.66
C GLY A 125 23.36 -3.99 12.88
N ARG A 126 23.34 -2.83 12.21
CA ARG A 126 22.24 -1.85 12.26
C ARG A 126 21.16 -2.23 11.26
N GLY A 127 19.91 -2.21 11.71
CA GLY A 127 18.75 -2.42 10.84
C GLY A 127 18.24 -1.14 10.20
N LEU A 128 17.27 -1.29 9.30
CA LEU A 128 16.57 -0.17 8.68
C LEU A 128 15.85 0.69 9.72
N SER A 129 15.82 2.00 9.48
CA SER A 129 15.02 2.92 10.28
C SER A 129 13.53 2.71 10.02
N ARG A 130 12.68 3.11 10.98
CA ARG A 130 11.22 3.05 10.84
C ARG A 130 10.73 3.74 9.57
N MET A 131 11.34 4.87 9.21
CA MET A 131 10.98 5.63 8.02
C MET A 131 11.37 4.90 6.73
N GLU A 132 12.55 4.28 6.68
CA GLU A 132 12.97 3.47 5.53
C GLU A 132 12.05 2.26 5.34
N ILE A 133 11.74 1.54 6.41
CA ILE A 133 10.80 0.40 6.36
C ILE A 133 9.44 0.87 5.85
N ARG A 134 8.89 1.96 6.40
CA ARG A 134 7.60 2.49 5.94
C ARG A 134 7.63 2.86 4.46
N ASN A 135 8.68 3.56 4.01
CA ASN A 135 8.79 3.97 2.61
C ASN A 135 8.85 2.76 1.65
N GLU A 136 9.55 1.68 2.02
CA GLU A 136 9.59 0.45 1.23
C GLU A 136 8.24 -0.28 1.25
N VAL A 137 7.56 -0.31 2.40
CA VAL A 137 6.20 -0.89 2.53
C VAL A 137 5.18 -0.12 1.70
N ASP A 138 5.17 1.21 1.76
CA ASP A 138 4.31 2.07 0.94
C ASP A 138 4.54 1.84 -0.56
N THR A 139 5.81 1.80 -0.96
CA THR A 139 6.22 1.57 -2.36
C THR A 139 5.72 0.20 -2.84
N PHE A 140 6.04 -0.88 -2.12
CA PHE A 140 5.64 -2.23 -2.53
C PHE A 140 4.12 -2.41 -2.50
N LEU A 141 3.43 -1.87 -1.50
CA LEU A 141 1.97 -1.90 -1.44
C LEU A 141 1.38 -1.22 -2.66
N PHE A 142 1.84 -0.02 -3.03
CA PHE A 142 1.35 0.71 -4.20
C PHE A 142 1.66 -0.03 -5.51
N GLU A 143 2.94 -0.28 -5.78
CA GLU A 143 3.41 -0.82 -7.05
C GLU A 143 2.87 -2.22 -7.30
N GLY A 144 2.80 -3.07 -6.27
CA GLY A 144 2.48 -4.47 -6.47
C GLY A 144 1.01 -4.77 -6.74
N HIS A 145 0.07 -3.95 -6.26
CA HIS A 145 -1.37 -4.18 -6.51
C HIS A 145 -1.93 -3.41 -7.72
N ASP A 146 -1.59 -2.13 -7.85
CA ASP A 146 -2.19 -1.25 -8.86
C ASP A 146 -1.64 -1.53 -10.28
N THR A 147 -0.35 -1.89 -10.37
CA THR A 147 0.27 -2.23 -11.68
C THR A 147 -0.11 -3.62 -12.17
N THR A 148 -0.39 -4.56 -11.27
CA THR A 148 -0.81 -5.92 -11.63
C THR A 148 -2.30 -5.99 -11.96
N ALA A 149 -3.13 -5.13 -11.37
CA ALA A 149 -4.56 -5.10 -11.64
C ALA A 149 -4.89 -4.67 -13.08
N ARG A 150 -4.16 -3.69 -13.61
CA ARG A 150 -4.37 -3.16 -14.98
C ARG A 150 -4.28 -4.20 -16.10
N PRO A 151 -3.23 -5.03 -16.21
CA PRO A 151 -3.14 -6.03 -17.28
C PRO A 151 -4.06 -7.25 -17.07
N ILE A 152 -4.57 -7.49 -15.87
CA ILE A 152 -5.50 -8.59 -15.58
C ILE A 152 -6.95 -8.23 -15.95
N SER A 153 -7.28 -6.94 -15.90
CA SER A 153 -8.62 -6.40 -16.16
C SER A 153 -8.86 -6.14 -17.63
#